data_AF-A0AAV5R1V8-F1
#
_entry.id   AF-A0AAV5R1V8-F1
#
_cell.length_a   1.000
_cell.length_b   1.000
_cell.length_c   1.000
_cell.angle_alpha   90.00
_cell.angle_beta   90.00
_cell.angle_gamma   90.00
#
_symmetry.space_group_name_H-M   'P 1'
#
loop_
_entity.id
_entity.type
_entity.pdbx_description
1 polymer ?
#
loop_
_entity_poly.entity_id
_entity_poly.type
_entity_poly.pdbx_seq_one_letter_code
_entity_poly.pdbx_strand_id
1 'polypeptide(L)'
;MELSSNHISYYQILKVSPNASLEEIKKSYRQRLLETHPDKQQSNNSNSTIQLIQLAYKTLSKIESREIYDKSLHDHFIKTGLVNTGNFNGIDIDGLDIIDLSQFNENDNGEFKHNCPRCTSIDSMIINENDLLDNLQNDDISTILVQCLHCSLWIGVTYSMIE
;
A
#
# COMPACT_ATOMS: atom_id res chain seq x y z
N MET A 1 14.08 7.49 20.34
CA MET A 1 13.16 6.71 21.17
C MET A 1 12.46 5.74 20.23
N GLU A 2 12.78 4.47 20.44
CA GLU A 2 12.14 3.21 20.03
C GLU A 2 11.32 3.07 18.73
N LEU A 3 11.68 1.99 18.03
CA LEU A 3 11.11 1.36 16.84
C LEU A 3 9.64 0.95 17.02
N SER A 4 8.97 0.76 15.88
CA SER A 4 7.79 -0.11 15.66
C SER A 4 6.39 0.46 15.96
N SER A 5 5.80 1.07 14.94
CA SER A 5 4.34 1.03 14.77
C SER A 5 4.03 0.55 13.37
N ASN A 6 4.44 -0.69 13.05
CA ASN A 6 3.78 -1.47 11.99
C ASN A 6 2.34 -1.69 12.46
N HIS A 7 1.44 -0.74 12.18
CA HIS A 7 0.04 -0.86 12.53
C HIS A 7 -0.59 -1.93 11.63
N ILE A 8 -0.54 -3.19 12.09
CA ILE A 8 -1.01 -4.35 11.35
C ILE A 8 -2.50 -4.18 11.08
N SER A 9 -2.87 -4.10 9.81
CA SER A 9 -4.27 -3.95 9.38
C SER A 9 -5.07 -5.22 9.69
N TYR A 10 -6.39 -5.11 9.92
CA TYR A 10 -7.26 -6.28 10.14
C TYR A 10 -7.21 -7.29 9.00
N TYR A 11 -7.00 -6.81 7.76
CA TYR A 11 -6.74 -7.65 6.60
C TYR A 11 -5.45 -8.49 6.74
N GLN A 12 -4.36 -7.91 7.28
CA GLN A 12 -3.12 -8.63 7.58
C GLN A 12 -3.27 -9.58 8.78
N ILE A 13 -4.05 -9.20 9.80
CA ILE A 13 -4.39 -10.08 10.94
C ILE A 13 -5.18 -11.29 10.49
N LEU A 14 -6.00 -11.17 9.46
CA LEU A 14 -6.73 -12.29 8.86
C LEU A 14 -6.02 -12.90 7.65
N LYS A 15 -4.87 -12.36 7.19
CA LYS A 15 -4.16 -12.84 5.99
C LYS A 15 -5.08 -12.92 4.75
N VAL A 16 -5.93 -11.91 4.59
CA VAL A 16 -6.87 -11.81 3.47
C VAL A 16 -6.65 -10.49 2.72
N SER A 17 -6.95 -10.48 1.42
CA SER A 17 -6.88 -9.26 0.61
C SER A 17 -7.95 -8.24 1.02
N PRO A 18 -7.72 -6.93 0.80
CA PRO A 18 -8.73 -5.89 1.02
C PRO A 18 -9.95 -6.03 0.10
N ASN A 19 -9.83 -6.80 -0.99
CA ASN A 19 -10.93 -7.17 -1.90
C ASN A 19 -11.55 -8.53 -1.57
N ALA A 20 -11.17 -9.18 -0.46
CA ALA A 20 -11.68 -10.50 -0.12
C ALA A 20 -13.18 -10.49 0.14
N SER A 21 -13.82 -11.58 -0.30
CA SER A 21 -15.23 -11.84 -0.10
C SER A 21 -15.51 -12.23 1.35
N LEU A 22 -16.76 -12.05 1.80
CA LEU A 22 -17.16 -12.40 3.17
C LEU A 22 -16.97 -13.91 3.47
N GLU A 23 -17.09 -14.76 2.45
CA GLU A 23 -16.81 -16.19 2.54
C GLU A 23 -15.33 -16.49 2.79
N GLU A 24 -14.43 -15.77 2.11
CA GLU A 24 -12.98 -15.90 2.28
C GLU A 24 -12.55 -15.41 3.66
N ILE A 25 -13.11 -14.29 4.13
CA ILE A 25 -12.89 -13.76 5.48
C ILE A 25 -13.32 -14.78 6.54
N LYS A 26 -14.49 -15.40 6.37
CA LYS A 26 -14.98 -16.47 7.26
C LYS A 26 -14.09 -17.71 7.24
N LYS A 27 -13.61 -18.12 6.07
CA LYS A 27 -12.72 -19.27 5.92
C LYS A 27 -11.40 -19.02 6.62
N SER A 28 -10.80 -17.86 6.39
CA SER A 28 -9.52 -17.50 7.00
C SER A 28 -9.63 -17.33 8.52
N TYR A 29 -10.72 -16.75 9.02
CA TYR A 29 -10.99 -16.67 10.46
C TYR A 29 -10.96 -18.03 11.16
N ARG A 30 -11.61 -19.05 10.56
CA ARG A 30 -11.60 -20.43 11.12
C ARG A 30 -10.20 -21.02 11.11
N GLN A 31 -9.45 -20.83 10.01
CA GLN A 31 -8.08 -21.32 9.90
C GLN A 31 -7.17 -20.68 10.97
N ARG A 32 -7.25 -19.35 11.12
CA ARG A 32 -6.47 -18.59 12.11
C ARG A 32 -6.77 -19.01 13.55
N LEU A 33 -8.04 -19.23 13.89
CA LEU A 33 -8.43 -19.75 15.20
C LEU A 33 -7.81 -21.13 15.47
N LEU A 34 -7.80 -22.01 14.46
CA LEU A 34 -7.22 -23.34 14.58
C LEU A 34 -5.69 -23.30 14.76
N GLU A 35 -5.03 -22.37 14.08
CA GLU A 35 -3.59 -22.11 14.23
C GLU A 35 -3.24 -21.54 15.62
N THR A 36 -4.17 -20.80 16.22
CA THR A 36 -3.97 -20.15 17.53
C THR A 36 -4.46 -21.03 18.69
N HIS A 37 -4.82 -22.30 18.46
CA HIS A 37 -5.19 -23.21 19.54
C HIS A 37 -4.02 -23.38 20.54
N PRO A 38 -4.27 -23.27 21.85
CA PRO A 38 -3.24 -23.39 22.88
C PRO A 38 -2.56 -24.77 22.88
N ASP A 39 -3.22 -25.78 22.31
CA ASP A 39 -2.69 -27.13 22.10
C ASP A 39 -1.49 -27.15 21.11
N LYS A 40 -1.45 -26.19 20.17
CA LYS A 40 -0.38 -26.07 19.16
C LYS A 40 0.64 -24.96 19.47
N GLN A 41 0.34 -24.05 20.39
CA GLN A 41 1.22 -22.92 20.72
C GLN A 41 1.76 -23.00 22.14
N GLN A 42 3.01 -23.44 22.25
CA GLN A 42 3.74 -23.58 23.51
C GLN A 42 4.34 -22.25 24.03
N SER A 43 3.82 -21.08 23.61
CA SER A 43 4.47 -19.78 23.83
C SER A 43 3.51 -18.66 24.24
N ASN A 44 3.90 -17.95 25.31
CA ASN A 44 3.29 -16.85 26.07
C ASN A 44 2.47 -15.72 25.40
N ASN A 45 2.12 -15.75 24.10
CA ASN A 45 1.45 -14.64 23.41
C ASN A 45 0.12 -14.99 22.71
N SER A 46 -0.41 -16.21 22.90
CA SER A 46 -1.62 -16.65 22.17
C SER A 46 -2.90 -15.86 22.50
N ASN A 47 -3.08 -15.40 23.75
CA ASN A 47 -4.33 -14.73 24.15
C ASN A 47 -4.56 -13.41 23.41
N SER A 48 -3.53 -12.57 23.28
CA SER A 48 -3.63 -11.28 22.60
C SER A 48 -3.88 -11.46 21.10
N THR A 49 -3.33 -12.50 20.48
CA THR A 49 -3.53 -12.80 19.06
C THR A 49 -4.97 -13.27 18.76
N ILE A 50 -5.57 -14.10 19.63
CA ILE A 50 -6.97 -14.56 19.46
C ILE A 50 -7.93 -13.37 19.50
N GLN A 51 -7.76 -12.47 20.48
CA GLN A 51 -8.61 -11.28 20.61
C GLN A 51 -8.54 -10.40 19.36
N LEU A 52 -7.34 -10.21 18.79
CA LEU A 52 -7.15 -9.46 17.55
C LEU A 52 -7.81 -10.13 16.35
N ILE A 53 -7.72 -11.46 16.21
CA ILE A 53 -8.39 -12.22 15.15
C ILE A 53 -9.92 -12.08 15.25
N GLN A 54 -10.47 -12.17 16.47
CA GLN A 54 -11.90 -11.98 16.73
C GLN A 54 -12.34 -10.55 16.40
N LEU A 55 -11.56 -9.54 16.80
CA LEU A 55 -11.85 -8.14 16.52
C LEU A 55 -11.81 -7.85 15.01
N ALA A 56 -10.78 -8.34 14.32
CA ALA A 56 -10.64 -8.20 12.87
C ALA A 56 -11.85 -8.82 12.14
N TYR A 57 -12.27 -10.02 12.53
CA TYR A 57 -13.45 -10.66 11.94
C TYR A 57 -14.73 -9.88 12.23
N LYS A 58 -14.92 -9.40 13.46
CA LYS A 58 -16.10 -8.61 13.84
C LYS A 58 -16.24 -7.34 13.00
N THR A 59 -15.12 -6.66 12.72
CA THR A 59 -15.08 -5.46 11.90
C THR A 59 -15.29 -5.76 10.42
N LEU A 60 -14.57 -6.75 9.86
CA LEU A 60 -14.63 -7.05 8.43
C LEU A 60 -15.87 -7.86 8.01
N SER A 61 -16.55 -8.54 8.94
CA SER A 61 -17.74 -9.35 8.65
C SER A 61 -19.00 -8.52 8.43
N LYS A 62 -19.04 -7.25 8.84
CA LYS A 62 -20.19 -6.36 8.63
C LYS A 62 -19.81 -5.29 7.62
N ILE A 63 -20.65 -5.10 6.61
CA ILE A 63 -20.41 -4.10 5.55
C ILE A 63 -20.22 -2.71 6.16
N GLU A 64 -21.15 -2.27 7.01
CA GLU A 64 -21.09 -0.96 7.66
C GLU A 64 -19.82 -0.77 8.51
N SER A 65 -19.42 -1.78 9.30
CA SER A 65 -18.21 -1.70 10.12
C SER A 65 -16.93 -1.76 9.29
N ARG A 66 -16.94 -2.49 8.17
CA ARG A 66 -15.84 -2.54 7.20
C ARG A 66 -15.66 -1.19 6.52
N GLU A 67 -16.75 -0.56 6.08
CA GLU A 67 -16.70 0.77 5.47
C GLU A 67 -16.18 1.84 6.44
N ILE A 68 -16.62 1.82 7.71
CA ILE A 68 -16.11 2.73 8.74
C ILE A 68 -14.60 2.48 8.98
N TYR A 69 -14.20 1.21 9.02
CA TYR A 69 -12.79 0.84 9.18
C TYR A 69 -11.93 1.26 7.99
N ASP A 70 -12.39 1.04 6.76
CA ASP A 70 -11.71 1.46 5.54
C ASP A 70 -11.62 2.99 5.45
N LYS A 71 -12.68 3.72 5.83
CA LYS A 71 -12.65 5.19 5.96
C LYS A 71 -11.68 5.67 7.03
N SER A 72 -11.64 5.01 8.19
CA SER A 72 -10.70 5.36 9.25
C SER A 72 -9.26 5.05 8.85
N LEU A 73 -9.02 3.96 8.12
CA LEU A 73 -7.73 3.67 7.51
C LEU A 73 -7.36 4.79 6.55
N HIS A 74 -8.27 5.16 5.65
CA HIS A 74 -8.05 6.25 4.71
C HIS A 74 -7.73 7.58 5.42
N ASP A 75 -8.55 8.02 6.38
CA ASP A 75 -8.30 9.25 7.17
C ASP A 75 -6.98 9.21 7.94
N HIS A 76 -6.62 8.04 8.48
CA HIS A 76 -5.33 7.85 9.12
C HIS A 76 -4.19 7.99 8.10
N PHE A 77 -4.34 7.43 6.90
CA PHE A 77 -3.39 7.60 5.80
C PHE A 77 -3.28 9.08 5.36
N ILE A 78 -4.41 9.80 5.22
CA ILE A 78 -4.46 11.24 4.92
C ILE A 78 -3.72 12.06 5.98
N LYS A 79 -3.95 11.80 7.27
CA LYS A 79 -3.28 12.50 8.37
C LYS A 79 -1.79 12.21 8.46
N THR A 80 -1.35 11.05 8.01
CA THR A 80 0.08 10.73 7.83
C THR A 80 0.67 11.24 6.51
N GLY A 81 -0.10 11.98 5.70
CA GLY A 81 0.37 12.62 4.48
C GLY A 81 0.37 11.75 3.23
N LEU A 82 -0.32 10.60 3.23
CA LEU A 82 -0.32 9.67 2.10
C LEU A 82 -1.75 9.35 1.64
N VAL A 83 -2.01 9.55 0.34
CA VAL A 83 -3.12 9.06 -0.52
C VAL A 83 -4.23 10.05 -0.94
N ASN A 84 -3.97 10.73 -2.06
CA ASN A 84 -4.76 10.82 -3.30
C ASN A 84 -6.26 10.38 -3.27
N THR A 85 -7.19 11.32 -3.43
CA THR A 85 -8.59 11.05 -3.85
C THR A 85 -8.85 11.78 -5.17
N GLY A 86 -9.23 11.02 -6.20
CA GLY A 86 -9.08 11.40 -7.60
C GLY A 86 -9.96 12.54 -8.13
N ASN A 87 -9.39 13.27 -9.09
CA ASN A 87 -10.05 13.84 -10.27
C ASN A 87 -8.96 14.32 -11.26
N PHE A 88 -8.95 13.79 -12.50
CA PHE A 88 -7.77 13.81 -13.39
C PHE A 88 -7.79 14.89 -14.49
N ASN A 89 -8.32 16.08 -14.20
CA ASN A 89 -8.40 17.18 -15.18
C ASN A 89 -8.18 18.57 -14.53
N GLY A 90 -7.23 18.67 -13.60
CA GLY A 90 -6.94 19.90 -12.86
C GLY A 90 -6.07 19.61 -11.63
N ILE A 91 -4.89 19.04 -11.85
CA ILE A 91 -4.01 18.54 -10.78
C ILE A 91 -3.33 19.72 -10.07
N ASP A 92 -3.70 19.97 -8.82
CA ASP A 92 -2.83 20.60 -7.82
C ASP A 92 -1.74 19.58 -7.46
N ILE A 93 -0.56 19.80 -8.03
CA ILE A 93 0.64 18.94 -7.89
C ILE A 93 1.11 18.85 -6.43
N ASP A 94 0.78 19.85 -5.59
CA ASP A 94 1.11 19.93 -4.17
C ASP A 94 0.61 18.77 -3.28
N GLY A 95 -0.32 17.94 -3.77
CA GLY A 95 -0.90 16.82 -3.02
C GLY A 95 -0.38 15.43 -3.39
N LEU A 96 0.53 15.33 -4.36
CA LEU A 96 1.09 14.06 -4.83
C LEU A 96 2.48 13.85 -4.23
N ASP A 97 2.82 12.61 -3.89
CA ASP A 97 4.21 12.25 -3.62
C ASP A 97 4.99 12.34 -4.93
N ILE A 98 5.74 13.43 -5.08
CA ILE A 98 6.65 13.65 -6.19
C ILE A 98 8.02 13.16 -5.79
N ILE A 99 8.52 12.22 -6.57
CA ILE A 99 9.81 11.59 -6.38
C ILE A 99 10.66 11.91 -7.60
N ASP A 100 11.90 12.34 -7.35
CA ASP A 100 12.83 12.55 -8.44
C ASP A 100 13.30 11.21 -9.02
N LEU A 101 13.44 11.13 -10.34
CA LEU A 101 13.89 9.91 -11.03
C LEU A 101 15.25 9.42 -10.48
N SER A 102 16.10 10.30 -9.94
CA SER A 102 17.36 9.92 -9.28
C SER A 102 17.19 9.00 -8.06
N GLN A 103 15.98 8.93 -7.48
CA GLN A 103 15.69 8.02 -6.38
C GLN A 103 15.36 6.59 -6.86
N PHE A 104 15.16 6.39 -8.16
CA PHE A 104 14.92 5.08 -8.75
C PHE A 104 16.24 4.36 -9.02
N ASN A 105 16.24 3.04 -8.87
CA ASN A 105 17.36 2.20 -9.26
C ASN A 105 17.27 1.88 -10.74
N GLU A 106 18.25 2.32 -11.50
CA GLU A 106 18.42 1.98 -12.92
C GLU A 106 19.05 0.58 -13.04
N ASN A 107 18.54 -0.22 -13.98
CA ASN A 107 19.14 -1.48 -14.39
C ASN A 107 19.80 -1.33 -15.76
N ASP A 108 20.72 -2.22 -16.12
CA ASP A 108 21.42 -2.25 -17.41
C ASP A 108 20.50 -2.31 -18.67
N ASN A 109 19.20 -2.53 -18.46
CA ASN A 109 18.19 -2.62 -19.51
C ASN A 109 17.39 -1.31 -19.73
N GLY A 110 17.77 -0.19 -19.11
CA GLY A 110 17.02 1.07 -19.23
C GLY A 110 15.69 1.08 -18.45
N GLU A 111 15.58 0.24 -17.42
CA GLU A 111 14.43 0.18 -16.53
C GLU A 111 14.74 0.82 -15.17
N PHE A 112 13.98 1.84 -14.80
CA PHE A 112 14.03 2.50 -13.50
C PHE A 112 13.03 1.83 -12.55
N LYS A 113 13.51 1.28 -11.44
CA LYS A 113 12.70 0.54 -10.46
C LYS A 113 12.76 1.21 -9.09
N HIS A 114 11.60 1.31 -8.45
CA HIS A 114 11.48 1.84 -7.11
C HIS A 114 10.52 1.02 -6.25
N ASN A 115 10.82 0.99 -4.96
CA ASN A 115 10.00 0.32 -3.98
C ASN A 115 8.78 1.17 -3.66
N CYS A 116 7.60 0.57 -3.57
CA CYS A 116 6.41 1.35 -3.29
C CYS A 116 6.45 1.91 -1.85
N PRO A 117 6.35 3.24 -1.64
CA PRO A 117 6.36 3.81 -0.28
C PRO A 117 5.12 3.43 0.54
N ARG A 118 4.02 3.04 -0.11
CA ARG A 118 2.79 2.61 0.57
C ARG A 118 2.79 1.15 1.01
N CYS A 119 3.18 0.23 0.13
CA CYS A 119 3.10 -1.21 0.42
C CYS A 119 4.47 -1.87 0.61
N THR A 120 5.56 -1.11 0.48
CA THR A 120 6.95 -1.56 0.63
C THR A 120 7.33 -2.72 -0.28
N SER A 121 6.51 -2.98 -1.30
CA SER A 121 6.76 -4.02 -2.28
C SER A 121 7.96 -3.60 -3.13
N ILE A 122 8.88 -4.54 -3.28
CA ILE A 122 10.17 -4.34 -3.95
C ILE A 122 9.93 -4.17 -5.45
N ASP A 123 10.65 -3.25 -6.09
CA ASP A 123 10.63 -3.02 -7.55
C ASP A 123 9.23 -2.97 -8.15
N SER A 124 8.31 -2.35 -7.41
CA SER A 124 6.87 -2.37 -7.72
C SER A 124 6.41 -1.18 -8.54
N MET A 125 7.28 -0.20 -8.70
CA MET A 125 7.11 0.97 -9.57
C MET A 125 8.21 0.89 -10.62
N ILE A 126 7.83 0.68 -11.86
CA ILE A 126 8.74 0.43 -12.97
C ILE A 126 8.45 1.48 -14.03
N ILE A 127 9.51 2.14 -14.49
CA ILE A 127 9.46 3.14 -15.56
C ILE A 127 10.49 2.70 -16.59
N ASN A 128 10.08 2.70 -17.87
CA ASN A 128 11.00 2.45 -18.96
C ASN A 128 11.55 3.77 -19.49
N GLU A 129 12.81 3.78 -19.90
CA GLU A 129 13.41 4.92 -20.62
C GLU A 129 12.56 5.38 -21.81
N ASN A 130 11.90 4.47 -22.53
CA ASN A 130 11.09 4.81 -23.69
C ASN A 130 9.83 5.60 -23.31
N ASP A 131 9.22 5.32 -22.15
CA ASP A 131 8.07 6.07 -21.63
C ASP A 131 8.46 7.49 -21.22
N LEU A 132 9.70 7.67 -20.73
CA LEU A 132 10.25 8.99 -20.41
C LEU A 132 10.49 9.79 -21.69
N LEU A 133 11.03 9.16 -22.74
CA LEU A 133 11.30 9.80 -24.02
C LEU A 133 10.04 10.20 -24.79
N ASP A 134 8.97 9.40 -24.71
CA ASP A 134 7.70 9.68 -25.42
C ASP A 134 6.92 10.85 -24.78
N ASN A 135 7.11 11.07 -23.47
CA ASN A 135 6.42 12.10 -22.70
C ASN A 135 7.22 13.40 -22.52
N LEU A 136 8.35 13.53 -23.20
CA LEU A 136 9.16 14.75 -23.19
C LEU A 136 8.38 15.91 -23.83
N GLN A 137 7.93 16.83 -22.99
CA GLN A 137 7.43 18.13 -23.42
C GLN A 137 8.61 19.12 -23.45
N ASN A 138 8.49 20.23 -24.20
CA ASN A 138 9.56 21.23 -24.41
C ASN A 138 9.95 22.02 -23.13
N ASP A 139 9.64 21.50 -21.95
CA ASP A 139 9.86 22.11 -20.64
C ASP A 139 11.02 21.40 -19.91
N ASP A 140 11.82 22.18 -19.16
CA ASP A 140 13.05 21.73 -18.49
C ASP A 140 12.86 20.56 -17.49
N ILE A 141 11.65 20.37 -16.95
CA ILE A 141 11.33 19.31 -15.97
C ILE A 141 9.96 18.71 -16.32
N SER A 142 9.95 17.44 -16.70
CA SER A 142 8.74 16.68 -17.02
C SER A 142 8.34 15.79 -15.84
N THR A 143 7.05 15.52 -15.68
CA THR A 143 6.51 14.64 -14.63
C THR A 143 5.69 13.51 -15.25
N ILE A 144 6.01 12.26 -14.92
CA ILE A 144 5.23 11.08 -15.31
C ILE A 144 4.54 10.47 -14.10
N LEU A 145 3.34 9.91 -14.29
CA LEU A 145 2.59 9.27 -13.22
C LEU A 145 2.78 7.76 -13.26
N VAL A 146 3.16 7.19 -12.12
CA VAL A 146 3.51 5.78 -12.01
C VAL A 146 2.65 5.10 -10.95
N GLN A 147 1.98 4.02 -11.37
CA GLN A 147 1.16 3.21 -10.48
C GLN A 147 1.97 2.03 -9.94
N CYS A 148 1.78 1.74 -8.65
CA CYS A 148 2.32 0.52 -8.06
C CYS A 148 1.61 -0.74 -8.58
N LEU A 149 2.37 -1.78 -8.93
CA LEU A 149 1.83 -3.08 -9.36
C LEU A 149 1.13 -3.89 -8.24
N HIS A 150 1.43 -3.58 -6.98
CA HIS A 150 0.99 -4.35 -5.81
C HIS A 150 0.00 -3.60 -4.91
N CYS A 151 -0.32 -2.34 -5.20
CA CYS A 151 -1.32 -1.56 -4.47
C CYS A 151 -1.99 -0.50 -5.37
N SER A 152 -2.82 0.38 -4.81
CA SER A 152 -3.46 1.46 -5.57
C SER A 152 -2.75 2.83 -5.44
N LEU A 153 -1.47 2.86 -5.04
CA LEU A 153 -0.71 4.11 -4.98
C LEU A 153 -0.29 4.57 -6.38
N TRP A 154 -0.46 5.87 -6.62
CA TRP A 154 0.08 6.60 -7.75
C TRP A 154 1.07 7.62 -7.21
N ILE A 155 2.24 7.73 -7.84
CA ILE A 155 3.26 8.74 -7.54
C ILE A 155 3.57 9.54 -8.79
N GLY A 156 4.01 10.78 -8.59
CA GLY A 156 4.58 11.60 -9.66
C GLY A 156 6.07 11.38 -9.67
N VAL A 157 6.65 11.20 -10.84
CA VAL A 157 8.08 11.05 -11.01
C VAL A 157 8.58 12.17 -11.89
N THR A 158 9.37 13.08 -11.32
CA THR A 158 9.99 14.17 -12.06
C THR A 158 11.29 13.69 -12.69
N TYR A 159 11.50 14.07 -13.94
CA TYR A 159 12.72 13.80 -14.68
C TYR A 159 13.07 15.00 -15.54
N SER A 160 14.37 15.23 -15.69
CA SER A 160 14.95 16.24 -16.57
C SER A 160 16.03 15.56 -17.41
N MET A 161 16.17 15.95 -18.67
CA MET A 161 17.34 15.57 -19.43
C MET A 161 18.51 16.40 -18.91
N ILE A 162 19.49 15.72 -18.30
CA ILE A 162 20.79 16.32 -18.03
C ILE A 162 21.56 16.26 -19.34
N GLU A 163 21.80 17.42 -19.96
CA GLU A 163 22.65 17.56 -21.16
C GLU A 163 24.06 16.95 -20.98
#